data_AF-Q2UXS8-F1
#
_entry.id   AF-Q2UXS8-F1
#
_cell.length_a   1.000
_cell.length_b   1.000
_cell.length_c   1.000
_cell.angle_alpha   90.00
_cell.angle_beta   90.00
_cell.angle_gamma   90.00
#
_symmetry.space_group_name_H-M   'P 1'
#
loop_
_entity.id
_entity.type
_entity.pdbx_description
1 polymer ?
#
loop_
_entity_poly.entity_id
_entity_poly.type
_entity_poly.pdbx_seq_one_letter_code
_entity_poly.pdbx_strand_id
1 'polypeptide(L)'
;VGLAGPLRINGLFANDDYLIPLATTEAALVASYNRGSKLITASGGVSTLLINEGVSRTPVFAFQSLSESAQFVSWVVTQYEIFRKIAESTTTHGKLKDINVNIEGNHVYLVFEYLTGDASGQNMVTIATQNVFVYILEHSPIAPVDAFLDGNLSGDKKANAYTLRSVRGRKVSADVTIPAELVEQYLNTTPEA
;
A
#
# COMPACT_ATOMS: atom_id res chain seq x y z
N VAL A 1 -3.22 24.85 -11.97
CA VAL A 1 -2.68 23.50 -12.27
C VAL A 1 -1.62 23.67 -13.34
N GLY A 2 -0.40 23.17 -13.11
CA GLY A 2 0.68 23.19 -14.09
C GLY A 2 0.84 21.83 -14.78
N LEU A 3 1.62 21.81 -15.87
CA LEU A 3 1.98 20.59 -16.60
C LEU A 3 3.50 20.43 -16.61
N ALA A 4 3.98 19.20 -16.37
CA ALA A 4 5.37 18.82 -16.50
C ALA A 4 5.51 17.71 -17.56
N GLY A 5 6.47 17.83 -18.47
CA GLY A 5 6.77 16.77 -19.43
C GLY A 5 7.31 17.22 -20.79
N PRO A 6 7.39 16.30 -21.77
CA PRO A 6 6.99 14.89 -21.64
C PRO A 6 7.89 14.11 -20.67
N LEU A 7 7.31 13.18 -19.91
CA LEU A 7 8.01 12.14 -19.16
C LEU A 7 7.84 10.80 -19.89
N ARG A 8 8.89 10.30 -20.51
CA ARG A 8 8.92 8.98 -21.15
C ARG A 8 9.03 7.89 -20.11
N ILE A 9 8.05 7.01 -20.07
CA ILE A 9 8.02 5.85 -19.17
C ILE A 9 8.17 4.58 -19.99
N ASN A 10 9.07 3.70 -19.57
CA ASN A 10 9.34 2.39 -20.16
C ASN A 10 8.94 1.30 -19.15
N GLY A 11 7.64 1.13 -18.92
CA GLY A 11 7.07 0.19 -17.95
C GLY A 11 6.10 -0.81 -18.57
N LEU A 12 5.75 -1.84 -17.80
CA LEU A 12 4.81 -2.88 -18.27
C LEU A 12 3.40 -2.34 -18.50
N PHE A 13 2.97 -1.37 -17.69
CA PHE A 13 1.62 -0.79 -17.71
C PHE A 13 1.56 0.62 -18.31
N ALA A 14 2.71 1.22 -18.63
CA ALA A 14 2.84 2.55 -19.22
C ALA A 14 4.10 2.57 -20.10
N ASN A 15 3.94 2.88 -21.38
CA ASN A 15 5.03 2.80 -22.36
C ASN A 15 4.88 3.92 -23.41
N ASP A 16 4.93 5.17 -22.97
CA ASP A 16 4.70 6.36 -23.80
C ASP A 16 5.29 7.63 -23.13
N ASP A 17 5.12 8.76 -23.81
CA ASP A 17 5.40 10.10 -23.33
C ASP A 17 4.17 10.71 -22.65
N TYR A 18 4.28 11.00 -21.36
CA TYR A 18 3.16 11.55 -20.58
C TYR A 18 3.38 13.01 -20.20
N LEU A 19 2.32 13.81 -20.29
CA LEU A 19 2.23 15.13 -19.66
C LEU A 19 1.58 14.97 -18.29
N ILE A 20 2.31 15.34 -17.23
CA ILE A 20 1.90 15.12 -15.85
C ILE A 20 1.23 16.38 -15.28
N PRO A 21 -0.07 16.33 -14.92
CA PRO A 21 -0.75 17.44 -14.27
C PRO A 21 -0.35 17.54 -12.80
N LEU A 22 0.06 18.73 -12.37
CA LEU A 22 0.47 19.01 -10.99
C LEU A 22 -0.35 20.20 -10.43
N ALA A 23 -1.17 19.94 -9.41
CA ALA A 23 -1.92 20.95 -8.69
C ALA A 23 -1.19 21.32 -7.39
N THR A 24 -0.53 22.47 -7.38
CA THR A 24 0.24 22.97 -6.23
C THR A 24 0.19 24.50 -6.18
N THR A 25 0.41 25.07 -5.00
CA THR A 25 0.67 26.50 -4.78
C THR A 25 2.15 26.80 -4.60
N GLU A 26 3.01 25.78 -4.56
CA GLU A 26 4.46 25.94 -4.47
C GLU A 26 5.04 26.33 -5.84
N ALA A 27 5.61 27.53 -5.93
CA ALA A 27 5.95 28.17 -7.19
C ALA A 27 6.95 27.39 -8.05
N ALA A 28 8.02 26.86 -7.44
CA ALA A 28 9.13 26.22 -8.17
C ALA A 28 8.87 24.75 -8.52
N LEU A 29 7.86 24.12 -7.91
CA LEU A 29 7.67 22.67 -7.99
C LEU A 29 7.41 22.21 -9.43
N VAL A 30 6.45 22.83 -10.14
CA VAL A 30 6.11 22.41 -11.52
C VAL A 30 7.31 22.59 -12.46
N ALA A 31 8.03 23.70 -12.35
CA ALA A 31 9.20 23.97 -13.18
C ALA A 31 10.32 22.97 -12.92
N SER A 32 10.57 22.62 -11.66
CA SER A 32 11.57 21.62 -11.26
C SER A 32 11.23 20.23 -11.81
N TYR A 33 9.99 19.77 -11.63
CA TYR A 33 9.53 18.48 -12.16
C TYR A 33 9.60 18.44 -13.69
N ASN A 34 9.20 19.52 -14.37
CA ASN A 34 9.28 19.62 -15.83
C ASN A 34 10.72 19.49 -16.35
N ARG A 35 11.69 20.12 -15.69
CA ARG A 35 13.11 20.00 -16.03
C ARG A 35 13.59 18.56 -15.88
N GLY A 36 13.25 17.89 -14.78
CA GLY A 36 13.57 16.49 -14.55
C GLY A 36 12.93 15.55 -15.59
N SER A 37 11.65 15.76 -15.92
CA SER A 37 10.96 14.97 -16.94
C SER A 37 11.62 15.08 -18.32
N LYS A 38 11.98 16.31 -18.74
CA LYS A 38 12.68 16.52 -20.01
C LYS A 38 14.04 15.83 -20.05
N LEU A 39 14.81 15.92 -18.97
CA LEU A 39 16.09 15.23 -18.84
C LEU A 39 15.96 13.71 -18.92
N ILE A 40 14.99 13.14 -18.19
CA ILE A 40 14.72 11.70 -18.22
C ILE A 40 14.33 11.26 -19.64
N THR A 41 13.44 12.00 -20.30
CA THR A 41 13.02 11.71 -21.67
C THR A 41 14.17 11.81 -22.66
N ALA A 42 15.03 12.83 -22.53
CA ALA A 42 16.23 12.99 -23.35
C ALA A 42 17.25 11.85 -23.13
N SER A 43 17.28 11.27 -21.92
CA SER A 43 18.10 10.12 -21.56
C SER A 43 17.53 8.76 -22.04
N GLY A 44 16.41 8.77 -22.78
CA GLY A 44 15.76 7.54 -23.27
C GLY A 44 14.57 7.05 -22.43
N GLY A 45 14.21 7.77 -21.36
CA GLY A 45 13.07 7.46 -20.49
C GLY A 45 13.44 6.70 -19.23
N VAL A 46 12.46 6.57 -18.33
CA VAL A 46 12.60 5.89 -17.03
C VAL A 46 11.99 4.50 -17.08
N SER A 47 12.74 3.50 -16.64
CA SER A 47 12.23 2.14 -16.43
C SER A 47 11.44 2.10 -15.13
N THR A 48 10.30 1.40 -15.13
CA THR A 48 9.46 1.29 -13.91
C THR A 48 8.99 -0.14 -13.68
N LEU A 49 8.91 -0.52 -12.40
CA LEU A 49 8.48 -1.84 -11.95
C LEU A 49 7.45 -1.72 -10.83
N LEU A 50 6.27 -2.30 -11.04
CA LEU A 50 5.31 -2.58 -9.97
C LEU A 50 5.76 -3.83 -9.22
N ILE A 51 6.32 -3.65 -8.02
CA ILE A 51 6.88 -4.72 -7.19
C ILE A 51 5.77 -5.50 -6.49
N ASN A 52 4.78 -4.79 -5.95
CA ASN A 52 3.66 -5.39 -5.23
C ASN A 52 2.48 -4.43 -5.21
N GLU A 53 1.29 -4.97 -4.98
CA GLU A 53 0.07 -4.21 -4.73
C GLU A 53 -0.76 -4.89 -3.63
N GLY A 54 -1.46 -4.05 -2.87
CA GLY A 54 -2.30 -4.51 -1.78
C GLY A 54 -2.75 -3.36 -0.88
N VAL A 55 -3.99 -3.43 -0.42
CA VAL A 55 -4.56 -2.49 0.55
C VAL A 55 -4.90 -3.27 1.80
N SER A 56 -4.47 -2.76 2.96
CA SER A 56 -4.61 -3.47 4.23
C SER A 56 -5.63 -2.83 5.16
N ARG A 57 -6.24 -3.68 6.01
CA ARG A 57 -6.98 -3.27 7.21
C ARG A 57 -6.59 -4.18 8.37
N THR A 58 -6.41 -3.58 9.54
CA THR A 58 -5.72 -4.25 10.65
C THR A 58 -6.53 -4.28 11.94
N PRO A 59 -7.57 -5.12 12.07
CA PRO A 59 -8.30 -5.25 13.32
C PRO A 59 -7.39 -5.78 14.43
N VAL A 60 -7.69 -5.35 15.65
CA VAL A 60 -6.97 -5.73 16.87
C VAL A 60 -7.95 -6.25 17.90
N PHE A 61 -7.53 -7.28 18.62
CA PHE A 61 -8.28 -7.96 19.68
C PHE A 61 -7.40 -8.07 20.92
N ALA A 62 -7.86 -7.53 22.05
CA ALA A 62 -7.18 -7.59 23.33
C ALA A 62 -7.78 -8.68 24.22
N PHE A 63 -6.94 -9.41 24.94
CA PHE A 63 -7.35 -10.53 25.80
C PHE A 63 -6.89 -10.31 27.24
N GLN A 64 -7.41 -11.07 28.22
CA GLN A 64 -6.96 -10.91 29.61
C GLN A 64 -5.54 -11.45 29.80
N SER A 65 -5.12 -12.42 28.98
CA SER A 65 -3.81 -13.06 29.12
C SER A 65 -3.19 -13.45 27.78
N LEU A 66 -1.88 -13.72 27.83
CA LEU A 66 -1.16 -14.32 26.72
C LEU A 66 -1.70 -15.71 26.33
N SER A 67 -2.19 -16.49 27.30
CA SER A 67 -2.76 -17.81 27.04
C SER A 67 -4.03 -17.71 26.19
N GLU A 68 -4.91 -16.78 26.53
CA GLU A 68 -6.11 -16.47 25.74
C GLU A 68 -5.76 -16.00 24.33
N SER A 69 -4.76 -15.12 24.21
CA SER A 69 -4.26 -14.66 22.90
C SER A 69 -3.77 -15.84 22.06
N ALA A 70 -3.04 -16.78 22.65
CA ALA A 70 -2.56 -17.98 21.96
C ALA A 70 -3.71 -18.91 21.52
N GLN A 71 -4.74 -19.09 22.35
CA GLN A 71 -5.92 -19.87 22.00
C GLN A 71 -6.70 -19.22 20.85
N PHE A 72 -6.88 -17.89 20.89
CA PHE A 72 -7.46 -17.12 19.81
C PHE A 72 -6.67 -17.30 18.51
N VAL A 73 -5.35 -17.18 18.56
CA VAL A 73 -4.48 -17.34 17.38
C VAL A 73 -4.56 -18.76 16.83
N SER A 74 -4.55 -19.78 17.68
CA SER A 74 -4.70 -21.18 17.26
C SER A 74 -6.01 -21.42 16.52
N TRP A 75 -7.09 -20.71 16.89
CA TRP A 75 -8.35 -20.77 16.17
C TRP A 75 -8.30 -19.95 14.86
N VAL A 76 -7.89 -18.68 14.92
CA VAL A 76 -7.98 -17.73 13.79
C VAL A 76 -7.22 -18.20 12.55
N VAL A 77 -6.07 -18.85 12.72
CA VAL A 77 -5.24 -19.36 11.61
C VAL A 77 -5.91 -20.51 10.84
N THR A 78 -6.89 -21.18 11.45
CA THR A 78 -7.66 -22.25 10.79
C THR A 78 -8.84 -21.72 9.97
N GLN A 79 -9.17 -20.43 10.11
CA GLN A 79 -10.40 -19.84 9.59
C GLN A 79 -10.22 -19.13 8.24
N TYR A 80 -9.02 -19.17 7.63
CA TYR A 80 -8.69 -18.40 6.43
C TYR A 80 -9.76 -18.52 5.33
N GLU A 81 -10.17 -19.73 4.96
CA GLU A 81 -11.17 -19.95 3.90
C GLU A 81 -12.56 -19.40 4.25
N ILE A 82 -12.94 -19.42 5.53
CA ILE A 82 -14.20 -18.85 5.99
C ILE A 82 -14.13 -17.32 5.91
N PHE A 83 -13.05 -16.73 6.44
CA PHE A 83 -12.82 -15.30 6.39
C PHE A 83 -12.75 -14.78 4.96
N ARG A 84 -12.08 -15.51 4.08
CA ARG A 84 -12.03 -15.22 2.66
C ARG A 84 -13.42 -15.16 2.05
N LYS A 85 -14.25 -16.19 2.25
CA LYS A 85 -15.62 -16.22 1.71
C LYS A 85 -16.46 -15.06 2.24
N ILE A 86 -16.37 -14.76 3.53
CA ILE A 86 -17.12 -13.65 4.14
C ILE A 86 -16.65 -12.31 3.56
N ALA A 87 -15.34 -12.06 3.54
CA ALA A 87 -14.78 -10.82 3.03
C ALA A 87 -15.07 -10.61 1.53
N GLU A 88 -14.86 -11.64 0.71
CA GLU A 88 -15.10 -11.57 -0.73
C GLU A 88 -16.60 -11.50 -1.07
N SER A 89 -17.50 -11.93 -0.17
CA SER A 89 -18.95 -11.75 -0.40
C SER A 89 -19.41 -10.29 -0.39
N THR A 90 -18.61 -9.37 0.16
CA THR A 90 -18.96 -7.95 0.27
C THR A 90 -18.56 -7.14 -0.95
N THR A 91 -17.94 -7.76 -1.95
CA THR A 91 -17.31 -7.06 -3.08
C THR A 91 -17.27 -7.95 -4.31
N THR A 92 -17.49 -7.37 -5.48
CA THR A 92 -17.36 -8.08 -6.76
C THR A 92 -15.95 -8.02 -7.34
N HIS A 93 -15.11 -7.11 -6.83
CA HIS A 93 -13.78 -6.80 -7.39
C HIS A 93 -12.64 -7.07 -6.41
N GLY A 94 -12.93 -7.03 -5.10
CA GLY A 94 -11.93 -7.24 -4.06
C GLY A 94 -11.61 -8.73 -3.91
N LYS A 95 -10.32 -9.04 -3.69
CA LYS A 95 -9.87 -10.40 -3.36
C LYS A 95 -9.03 -10.36 -2.11
N LEU A 96 -9.31 -11.25 -1.16
CA LEU A 96 -8.44 -11.40 0.00
C LEU A 96 -7.18 -12.14 -0.46
N LYS A 97 -6.04 -11.49 -0.29
CA LYS A 97 -4.74 -12.02 -0.69
C LYS A 97 -4.11 -12.80 0.46
N ASP A 98 -4.07 -12.20 1.64
CA ASP A 98 -3.41 -12.79 2.80
C ASP A 98 -3.97 -12.25 4.12
N ILE A 99 -3.77 -13.01 5.21
CA ILE A 99 -4.01 -12.57 6.59
C ILE A 99 -2.77 -12.91 7.41
N ASN A 100 -2.01 -11.88 7.81
CA ASN A 100 -0.87 -12.05 8.71
C ASN A 100 -1.28 -11.80 10.17
N VAL A 101 -0.75 -12.60 11.10
CA VAL A 101 -0.99 -12.42 12.53
C VAL A 101 0.22 -11.75 13.18
N ASN A 102 -0.01 -10.67 13.93
CA ASN A 102 1.00 -10.02 14.76
C ASN A 102 0.51 -9.98 16.21
N ILE A 103 1.34 -10.40 17.16
CA ILE A 103 1.00 -10.45 18.58
C ILE A 103 1.91 -9.46 19.30
N GLU A 104 1.34 -8.54 20.08
CA GLU A 104 2.05 -7.60 20.94
C GLU A 104 1.45 -7.68 22.34
N GLY A 105 2.18 -8.31 23.27
CA GLY A 105 1.61 -8.67 24.57
C GLY A 105 0.34 -9.52 24.42
N ASN A 106 -0.72 -9.14 25.12
CA ASN A 106 -2.06 -9.75 25.05
C ASN A 106 -2.95 -9.20 23.92
N HIS A 107 -2.38 -8.50 22.93
CA HIS A 107 -3.10 -7.98 21.77
C HIS A 107 -2.73 -8.76 20.52
N VAL A 108 -3.75 -9.17 19.77
CA VAL A 108 -3.60 -9.86 18.49
C VAL A 108 -4.09 -8.95 17.38
N TYR A 109 -3.19 -8.57 16.48
CA TYR A 109 -3.47 -7.80 15.27
C TYR A 109 -3.53 -8.77 14.09
N LEU A 110 -4.64 -8.73 13.36
CA LEU A 110 -4.75 -9.43 12.09
C LEU A 110 -4.52 -8.41 10.98
N VAL A 111 -3.63 -8.71 10.05
CA VAL A 111 -3.33 -7.85 8.90
C VAL A 111 -3.94 -8.48 7.67
N PHE A 112 -5.16 -8.05 7.35
CA PHE A 112 -5.82 -8.44 6.11
C PHE A 112 -5.22 -7.63 4.96
N GLU A 113 -4.78 -8.31 3.91
CA GLU A 113 -4.29 -7.68 2.68
C GLU A 113 -5.22 -8.05 1.52
N TYR A 114 -5.69 -7.04 0.78
CA TYR A 114 -6.61 -7.22 -0.33
C TYR A 114 -6.06 -6.67 -1.63
N LEU A 115 -6.40 -7.32 -2.74
CA LEU A 115 -6.37 -6.72 -4.07
C LEU A 115 -7.69 -5.97 -4.30
N THR A 116 -7.61 -4.78 -4.88
CA THR A 116 -8.77 -3.86 -4.99
C THR A 116 -9.06 -3.40 -6.42
N GLY A 117 -8.43 -4.04 -7.41
CA GLY A 117 -8.46 -3.60 -8.81
C GLY A 117 -7.90 -2.19 -8.94
N ASP A 118 -8.60 -1.34 -9.68
CA ASP A 118 -8.17 0.05 -9.93
C ASP A 118 -8.61 1.03 -8.83
N ALA A 119 -9.45 0.59 -7.89
CA ALA A 119 -9.88 1.42 -6.78
C ALA A 119 -8.78 1.58 -5.73
N SER A 120 -8.70 2.75 -5.08
CA SER A 120 -7.84 2.95 -3.89
C SER A 120 -8.21 2.02 -2.72
N GLY A 121 -9.43 1.50 -2.70
CA GLY A 121 -9.79 0.32 -1.92
C GLY A 121 -10.15 0.54 -0.45
N GLN A 122 -9.93 1.73 0.14
CA GLN A 122 -10.09 1.95 1.59
C GLN A 122 -11.46 1.56 2.14
N ASN A 123 -12.55 1.99 1.50
CA ASN A 123 -13.90 1.65 1.95
C ASN A 123 -14.21 0.16 1.77
N MET A 124 -13.76 -0.40 0.64
CA MET A 124 -13.99 -1.80 0.31
C MET A 124 -13.33 -2.71 1.34
N VAL A 125 -12.05 -2.50 1.65
CA VAL A 125 -11.34 -3.32 2.66
C VAL A 125 -11.91 -3.15 4.06
N THR A 126 -12.42 -1.95 4.40
CA THR A 126 -13.07 -1.72 5.69
C THR A 126 -14.35 -2.52 5.81
N ILE A 127 -15.21 -2.52 4.78
CA ILE A 127 -16.47 -3.29 4.79
C ILE A 127 -16.19 -4.80 4.81
N ALA A 128 -15.26 -5.26 3.96
CA ALA A 128 -14.89 -6.67 3.88
C ALA A 128 -14.34 -7.18 5.23
N THR A 129 -13.41 -6.44 5.83
CA THR A 129 -12.86 -6.78 7.15
C THR A 129 -13.88 -6.60 8.27
N GLN A 130 -14.82 -5.65 8.19
CA GLN A 130 -15.89 -5.50 9.19
C GLN A 130 -16.76 -6.75 9.29
N ASN A 131 -17.11 -7.36 8.16
CA ASN A 131 -17.94 -8.57 8.19
C ASN A 131 -17.18 -9.75 8.80
N VAL A 132 -15.88 -9.88 8.51
CA VAL A 132 -15.03 -10.88 9.17
C VAL A 132 -14.86 -10.58 10.66
N PHE A 133 -14.69 -9.30 11.02
CA PHE A 133 -14.55 -8.84 12.39
C PHE A 133 -15.79 -9.20 13.23
N VAL A 134 -17.00 -8.95 12.72
CA VAL A 134 -18.25 -9.36 13.37
C VAL A 134 -18.30 -10.88 13.54
N TYR A 135 -17.98 -11.64 12.49
CA TYR A 135 -17.93 -13.11 12.59
C TYR A 135 -16.96 -13.58 13.67
N ILE A 136 -15.78 -12.96 13.78
CA ILE A 136 -14.80 -13.27 14.83
C ILE A 136 -15.37 -13.03 16.22
N LEU A 137 -16.04 -11.89 16.45
CA LEU A 137 -16.64 -11.58 17.74
C LEU A 137 -17.73 -12.58 18.16
N GLU A 138 -18.46 -13.12 17.19
CA GLU A 138 -19.55 -14.08 17.43
C GLU A 138 -19.07 -15.52 17.59
N HIS A 139 -18.00 -15.92 16.90
CA HIS A 139 -17.61 -17.33 16.77
C HIS A 139 -16.27 -17.69 17.41
N SER A 140 -15.51 -16.69 17.90
CA SER A 140 -14.24 -16.98 18.56
C SER A 140 -14.47 -17.81 19.83
N PRO A 141 -13.67 -18.85 20.09
CA PRO A 141 -13.76 -19.62 21.33
C PRO A 141 -13.39 -18.79 22.57
N ILE A 142 -12.70 -17.65 22.36
CA ILE A 142 -12.27 -16.74 23.42
C ILE A 142 -12.78 -15.35 23.09
N ALA A 143 -13.65 -14.81 23.95
CA ALA A 143 -14.14 -13.46 23.80
C ALA A 143 -13.01 -12.45 24.09
N PRO A 144 -12.71 -11.53 23.15
CA PRO A 144 -11.80 -10.44 23.44
C PRO A 144 -12.40 -9.49 24.49
N VAL A 145 -11.55 -8.89 25.32
CA VAL A 145 -11.91 -7.84 26.28
C VAL A 145 -12.27 -6.56 25.54
N ASP A 146 -11.43 -6.18 24.58
CA ASP A 146 -11.62 -5.03 23.69
C ASP A 146 -11.28 -5.44 22.27
N ALA A 147 -11.98 -4.86 21.30
CA ALA A 147 -11.73 -5.11 19.90
C ALA A 147 -11.98 -3.86 19.06
N PHE A 148 -11.09 -3.58 18.12
CA PHE A 148 -11.19 -2.44 17.22
C PHE A 148 -10.95 -2.89 15.78
N LEU A 149 -11.75 -2.38 14.85
CA LEU A 149 -11.62 -2.71 13.43
C LEU A 149 -10.27 -2.25 12.83
N ASP A 150 -9.64 -1.23 13.41
CA ASP A 150 -8.32 -0.76 12.99
C ASP A 150 -7.44 -0.40 14.19
N GLY A 151 -6.42 -1.23 14.42
CA GLY A 151 -5.37 -1.06 15.41
C GLY A 151 -4.17 -0.23 14.93
N ASN A 152 -4.31 0.56 13.86
CA ASN A 152 -3.26 1.44 13.29
C ASN A 152 -2.03 0.74 12.68
N LEU A 153 -1.97 -0.60 12.68
CA LEU A 153 -0.87 -1.33 12.05
C LEU A 153 -0.91 -1.22 10.51
N SER A 154 -2.08 -0.92 9.94
CA SER A 154 -2.29 -0.61 8.51
C SER A 154 -1.48 0.61 8.04
N GLY A 155 -1.10 1.49 8.97
CA GLY A 155 -0.43 2.76 8.65
C GLY A 155 -1.28 3.70 7.81
N ASP A 156 -2.62 3.57 7.84
CA ASP A 156 -3.48 4.49 7.09
C ASP A 156 -3.28 5.93 7.57
N LYS A 157 -2.77 6.76 6.65
CA LYS A 157 -2.43 8.17 6.87
C LYS A 157 -1.43 8.40 8.01
N LYS A 158 -0.60 7.40 8.34
CA LYS A 158 0.43 7.46 9.38
C LYS A 158 1.75 6.85 8.89
N ALA A 159 2.87 7.51 9.17
CA ALA A 159 4.18 6.95 8.86
C ALA A 159 4.40 5.66 9.67
N ASN A 160 4.79 4.58 9.00
CA ASN A 160 4.92 3.26 9.61
C ASN A 160 6.04 2.45 8.91
N ALA A 161 6.94 1.83 9.69
CA ALA A 161 8.00 0.98 9.17
C ALA A 161 7.50 -0.36 8.58
N TYR A 162 6.30 -0.81 8.99
CA TYR A 162 5.66 -1.98 8.41
C TYR A 162 5.33 -1.75 6.93
N THR A 163 4.64 -0.64 6.59
CA THR A 163 4.23 -0.35 5.21
C THR A 163 5.41 -0.08 4.28
N LEU A 164 6.55 0.38 4.81
CA LEU A 164 7.79 0.50 4.05
C LEU A 164 8.32 -0.88 3.60
N ARG A 165 8.27 -1.87 4.49
CA ARG A 165 8.73 -3.25 4.21
C ARG A 165 7.71 -4.03 3.40
N SER A 166 6.43 -3.90 3.71
CA SER A 166 5.31 -4.53 3.00
C SER A 166 4.80 -3.64 1.85
N VAL A 167 3.49 -3.70 1.56
CA VAL A 167 2.81 -2.90 0.55
C VAL A 167 1.61 -2.17 1.15
N ARG A 168 1.36 -0.95 0.67
CA ARG A 168 0.12 -0.22 0.89
C ARG A 168 -0.22 0.59 -0.36
N GLY A 169 -1.27 0.18 -1.07
CA GLY A 169 -1.56 0.66 -2.42
C GLY A 169 -0.67 -0.04 -3.45
N ARG A 170 0.26 0.70 -4.06
CA ARG A 170 1.18 0.20 -5.10
C ARG A 170 2.62 0.44 -4.63
N LYS A 171 3.45 -0.61 -4.63
CA LYS A 171 4.89 -0.51 -4.37
C LYS A 171 5.60 -0.47 -5.72
N VAL A 172 6.16 0.68 -6.09
CA VAL A 172 6.79 0.92 -7.39
C VAL A 172 8.25 1.29 -7.19
N SER A 173 9.12 0.78 -8.06
CA SER A 173 10.49 1.25 -8.22
C SER A 173 10.68 1.81 -9.62
N ALA A 174 11.60 2.77 -9.75
CA ALA A 174 11.95 3.40 -11.01
C ALA A 174 13.46 3.63 -11.09
N ASP A 175 14.04 3.45 -12.27
CA ASP A 175 15.46 3.67 -12.52
C ASP A 175 15.68 4.31 -13.90
N VAL A 176 16.74 5.13 -13.98
CA VAL A 176 17.16 5.81 -15.20
C VAL A 176 18.67 6.01 -15.16
N THR A 177 19.34 5.82 -16.29
CA THR A 177 20.75 6.18 -16.46
C THR A 177 20.81 7.49 -17.24
N ILE A 178 21.50 8.49 -16.69
CA ILE A 178 21.60 9.83 -17.29
C ILE A 178 23.03 10.05 -17.79
N PRO A 179 23.25 10.32 -19.09
CA PRO A 179 24.57 10.70 -19.62
C PRO A 179 25.12 11.96 -18.94
N ALA A 180 26.43 11.98 -18.66
CA ALA A 180 27.10 13.11 -18.00
C ALA A 180 26.84 14.45 -18.70
N GLU A 181 26.89 14.47 -20.03
CA GLU A 181 26.60 15.66 -20.84
C GLU A 181 25.19 16.23 -20.57
N LEU A 182 24.20 15.36 -20.38
CA LEU A 182 22.83 15.78 -20.08
C LEU A 182 22.69 16.25 -18.62
N VAL A 183 23.47 15.71 -17.69
CA VAL A 183 23.55 16.22 -16.31
C VAL A 183 24.06 17.66 -16.31
N GLU A 184 25.16 17.93 -17.00
CA GLU A 184 25.72 19.28 -17.14
C GLU A 184 24.73 20.23 -17.80
N GLN A 185 24.14 19.81 -18.93
CA GLN A 185 23.23 20.64 -19.71
C GLN A 185 21.94 20.98 -18.96
N TYR A 186 21.30 20.02 -18.30
CA TYR A 186 19.97 20.21 -17.70
C TYR A 186 20.04 20.59 -16.22
N LEU A 187 20.99 20.04 -15.47
CA LEU A 187 21.06 20.22 -14.02
C LEU A 187 22.12 21.25 -13.61
N ASN A 188 23.04 21.63 -14.51
CA ASN A 188 24.17 22.52 -14.22
C ASN A 188 25.06 21.98 -13.08
N THR A 189 25.29 20.67 -13.08
CA THR A 189 26.18 19.96 -12.14
C THR A 189 26.89 18.83 -12.89
N THR A 190 27.80 18.11 -12.22
CA THR A 190 28.40 16.87 -12.73
C THR A 190 27.83 15.66 -12.00
N PRO A 191 27.96 14.43 -12.53
CA PRO A 191 27.51 13.22 -11.84
C PRO A 191 28.13 12.99 -10.44
N GLU A 192 29.33 13.53 -10.18
CA GLU A 192 30.08 13.36 -8.92
C GLU A 192 29.70 14.35 -7.80
N ALA A 193 29.04 15.47 -8.14
CA ALA A 193 28.73 16.57 -7.22
C ALA A 193 27.28 16.51 -6.70
#